data_AF-A0A3A1R4B0-F1
#
_entry.id   AF-A0A3A1R4B0-F1
#
_cell.length_a   1.000
_cell.length_b   1.000
_cell.length_c   1.000
_cell.angle_alpha   90.00
_cell.angle_beta   90.00
_cell.angle_gamma   90.00
#
_symmetry.space_group_name_H-M   'P 1'
#
loop_
_entity.id
_entity.type
_entity.pdbx_description
1 polymer ?
#
loop_
_entity_poly.entity_id
_entity_poly.type
_entity_poly.pdbx_seq_one_letter_code
_entity_poly.pdbx_strand_id
1 'polypeptide(L)'
;MSTKRTWGLTFFISLGILLALYAILDFQFVRFEVNEQNQLVMYDGFSGPMTHVADVSDKQESLSVLDKHVKAFNTWILFGLGLAAFFIASYWVLASDALKENQIKKKYLRWTFGLNAIAAAAAIFIWVRYFHLVNDAYNNVFF
;
A
#
# COMPACT_ATOMS: atom_id res chain seq x y z
N MET A 1 19.76 -21.68 13.90
CA MET A 1 18.32 -21.34 13.88
C MET A 1 17.71 -21.99 12.64
N SER A 2 16.51 -22.59 12.69
CA SER A 2 15.92 -23.24 11.52
C SER A 2 15.39 -22.22 10.51
N THR A 3 15.44 -22.53 9.22
CA THR A 3 14.98 -21.68 8.11
C THR A 3 13.56 -21.14 8.34
N LYS A 4 12.66 -21.98 8.86
CA LYS A 4 11.28 -21.60 9.20
C LYS A 4 11.21 -20.54 10.30
N ARG A 5 12.03 -20.67 11.36
CA ARG A 5 12.09 -19.68 12.45
C ARG A 5 12.70 -18.37 11.98
N THR A 6 13.74 -18.42 11.14
CA THR A 6 14.35 -17.23 10.56
C THR A 6 13.39 -16.50 9.63
N TRP A 7 12.67 -17.23 8.77
CA TRP A 7 11.62 -16.67 7.92
C TRP A 7 10.54 -15.96 8.73
N GLY A 8 9.97 -16.66 9.72
CA GLY A 8 8.89 -16.11 10.55
C GLY A 8 9.33 -14.87 11.32
N LEU A 9 10.54 -14.88 11.89
CA LEU A 9 11.09 -13.72 12.58
C LEU A 9 11.25 -12.53 11.63
N THR A 10 11.87 -12.73 10.47
CA THR A 10 12.05 -11.67 9.48
C THR A 10 10.70 -11.13 8.97
N PHE A 11 9.70 -12.01 8.78
CA PHE A 11 8.35 -11.61 8.40
C PHE A 11 7.72 -10.70 9.45
N PHE A 12 7.68 -11.10 10.73
CA PHE A 12 7.06 -10.28 11.76
C PHE A 12 7.80 -8.98 12.02
N ILE A 13 9.14 -8.97 11.97
CA ILE A 13 9.94 -7.74 12.09
C ILE A 13 9.63 -6.80 10.93
N SER A 14 9.69 -7.28 9.69
CA SER A 14 9.44 -6.45 8.51
C SER A 14 8.00 -5.93 8.48
N LEU A 15 7.02 -6.79 8.77
CA LEU A 15 5.62 -6.38 8.90
C LEU A 15 5.45 -5.33 10.01
N GLY A 16 6.08 -5.53 11.17
CA GLY A 16 6.02 -4.57 12.27
C GLY A 16 6.57 -3.20 11.89
N ILE A 17 7.70 -3.15 11.18
CA ILE A 17 8.27 -1.89 10.67
C ILE A 17 7.32 -1.23 9.66
N LEU A 18 6.79 -2.00 8.70
CA LEU A 18 5.88 -1.48 7.69
C LEU A 18 4.57 -0.96 8.30
N LEU A 19 4.01 -1.67 9.28
CA LEU A 19 2.83 -1.23 10.02
C LEU A 19 3.12 -0.01 10.88
N ALA A 20 4.30 0.10 11.50
CA ALA A 20 4.70 1.29 12.23
C ALA A 20 4.78 2.52 11.31
N LEU A 21 5.35 2.38 10.12
CA LEU A 21 5.36 3.45 9.11
C LEU A 21 3.94 3.82 8.67
N TYR A 22 3.06 2.84 8.49
CA TYR A 22 1.67 3.08 8.12
C TYR A 22 0.84 3.68 9.27
N ALA A 23 1.19 3.39 10.52
CA ALA A 23 0.58 3.98 11.70
C ALA A 23 0.92 5.47 11.86
N ILE A 24 2.07 5.93 11.38
CA ILE A 24 2.39 7.38 11.28
C ILE A 24 1.38 8.11 10.38
N LEU A 25 0.75 7.38 9.45
CA LEU A 25 -0.30 7.86 8.55
C LEU A 25 -1.71 7.54 9.06
N ASP A 26 -1.89 7.27 10.34
CA ASP A 26 -3.19 6.87 10.93
C ASP A 26 -3.84 5.66 10.23
N PHE A 27 -3.04 4.74 9.68
CA PHE A 27 -3.51 3.61 8.87
C PHE A 27 -4.32 4.02 7.63
N GLN A 28 -4.09 5.22 7.11
CA GLN A 28 -4.72 5.74 5.90
C GLN A 28 -3.66 6.45 5.05
N PHE A 29 -3.30 5.84 3.92
CA PHE A 29 -2.39 6.48 2.97
C PHE A 29 -3.08 7.65 2.27
N VAL A 30 -4.34 7.46 1.87
CA VAL A 30 -5.19 8.56 1.39
C VAL A 30 -6.32 8.74 2.38
N ARG A 31 -6.61 9.98 2.77
CA ARG A 31 -7.81 10.32 3.53
C ARG A 31 -8.38 11.64 3.04
N PHE A 32 -9.66 11.87 3.35
CA PHE A 32 -10.25 13.18 3.16
C PHE A 32 -11.14 13.53 4.34
N GLU A 33 -11.39 14.82 4.49
CA GLU A 33 -12.33 15.36 5.47
C GLU A 33 -13.11 16.52 4.85
N VAL A 34 -14.26 16.83 5.45
CA VAL A 34 -15.01 18.05 5.15
C VAL A 34 -14.83 18.99 6.33
N ASN A 35 -14.27 20.18 6.09
CA ASN A 35 -14.03 21.15 7.14
C ASN A 35 -15.32 21.89 7.55
N GLU A 36 -15.22 22.78 8.55
CA GLU A 36 -16.35 23.57 9.06
C GLU A 36 -16.97 24.50 8.01
N GLN A 37 -16.26 24.79 6.91
CA GLN A 37 -16.71 25.60 5.79
C GLN A 37 -17.34 24.77 4.66
N ASN A 38 -17.67 23.49 4.92
CA ASN A 38 -18.16 22.53 3.94
C ASN A 38 -17.21 22.33 2.74
N GLN A 39 -15.89 22.38 2.97
CA GLN A 39 -14.89 22.18 1.93
C GLN A 39 -14.21 20.83 2.08
N LEU A 40 -14.02 20.13 0.95
CA LEU A 40 -13.32 18.86 0.89
C LEU A 40 -11.80 19.06 0.95
N VAL A 41 -11.15 18.51 1.97
CA VAL A 41 -9.69 18.52 2.12
C VAL A 41 -9.18 17.09 1.95
N MET A 42 -8.24 16.87 1.02
CA MET A 42 -7.62 15.56 0.80
C MET A 42 -6.19 15.54 1.35
N TYR A 43 -5.78 14.41 1.90
CA TYR A 43 -4.44 14.12 2.37
C TYR A 43 -3.91 12.89 1.64
N ASP A 44 -2.67 12.95 1.15
CA ASP A 44 -2.01 11.86 0.43
C ASP A 44 -0.61 11.61 1.01
N GLY A 45 -0.40 10.41 1.53
CA GLY A 45 0.86 9.90 2.05
C GLY A 45 1.44 10.80 3.14
N PHE A 46 2.73 11.08 3.03
CA PHE A 46 3.46 11.99 3.94
C PHE A 46 3.37 13.46 3.51
N SER A 47 2.63 13.75 2.43
CA SER A 47 2.38 15.11 2.00
C SER A 47 1.32 15.75 2.88
N GLY A 48 1.47 17.06 3.15
CA GLY A 48 0.42 17.85 3.80
C GLY A 48 -0.88 17.89 2.97
N PRO A 49 -1.93 18.54 3.49
CA PRO A 49 -3.23 18.60 2.82
C PRO A 49 -3.10 19.18 1.40
N MET A 50 -3.58 18.43 0.40
CA MET A 50 -3.89 18.99 -0.91
C MET A 50 -5.23 19.72 -0.79
N THR A 51 -5.15 21.02 -0.53
CA THR A 51 -6.32 21.86 -0.30
C THR A 51 -6.96 22.21 -1.65
N HIS A 52 -8.20 21.79 -1.86
CA HIS A 52 -9.02 22.36 -2.93
C HIS A 52 -10.35 22.82 -2.34
N VAL A 53 -10.69 24.06 -2.64
CA VAL A 53 -11.73 24.84 -1.98
C VAL A 53 -12.98 24.78 -2.86
N ALA A 54 -13.86 23.80 -2.64
CA ALA A 54 -15.21 23.82 -3.20
C ALA A 54 -16.22 23.45 -2.12
N ASP A 55 -17.34 24.16 -2.10
CA ASP A 55 -18.48 23.85 -1.25
C ASP A 55 -19.09 22.51 -1.71
N VAL A 56 -19.13 21.53 -0.81
CA VAL A 56 -19.63 20.18 -1.06
C VAL A 56 -20.92 19.87 -0.29
N SER A 57 -21.62 20.91 0.19
CA SER A 57 -22.86 20.78 0.99
C SER A 57 -23.93 19.90 0.33
N ASP A 58 -24.02 19.92 -1.00
CA ASP A 58 -24.99 19.18 -1.82
C ASP A 58 -24.42 17.90 -2.47
N LYS A 59 -23.14 17.57 -2.22
CA LYS A 59 -22.42 16.47 -2.87
C LYS A 59 -22.33 15.18 -2.04
N GLN A 60 -23.29 14.93 -1.13
CA GLN A 60 -23.25 13.78 -0.21
C GLN A 60 -23.12 12.42 -0.91
N GLU A 61 -23.78 12.23 -2.05
CA GLU A 61 -23.67 10.99 -2.83
C GLU A 61 -22.25 10.81 -3.39
N SER A 62 -21.68 11.85 -4.00
CA SER A 62 -20.31 11.84 -4.52
C SER A 62 -19.27 11.63 -3.42
N LEU A 63 -19.48 12.23 -2.24
CA LEU A 63 -18.63 12.03 -1.06
C LEU A 63 -18.66 10.58 -0.56
N SER A 64 -19.83 9.93 -0.60
CA SER A 64 -19.96 8.51 -0.23
C SER A 64 -19.21 7.59 -1.20
N VAL A 65 -19.27 7.89 -2.50
CA VAL A 65 -18.51 7.16 -3.52
C VAL A 65 -17.00 7.35 -3.32
N LEU A 66 -16.57 8.59 -3.03
CA LEU A 66 -15.18 8.89 -2.70
C LEU A 66 -14.70 8.11 -1.48
N ASP A 67 -15.46 8.10 -0.38
CA ASP A 67 -15.18 7.31 0.83
C ASP A 67 -14.98 5.82 0.53
N LYS A 68 -15.87 5.24 -0.28
CA LYS A 68 -15.76 3.85 -0.69
C LYS A 68 -14.46 3.56 -1.44
N HIS A 69 -14.08 4.42 -2.39
CA HIS A 69 -12.85 4.24 -3.15
C HIS A 69 -11.58 4.44 -2.31
N VAL A 70 -11.59 5.44 -1.42
CA VAL A 70 -10.48 5.70 -0.49
C VAL A 70 -10.30 4.55 0.49
N LYS A 71 -11.38 4.04 1.09
CA LYS A 71 -11.33 2.83 1.95
C LYS A 71 -10.81 1.61 1.20
N ALA A 72 -11.27 1.40 -0.03
CA ALA A 72 -10.78 0.30 -0.85
C ALA A 72 -9.29 0.44 -1.16
N PHE A 73 -8.82 1.64 -1.50
CA PHE A 73 -7.41 1.92 -1.73
C PHE A 73 -6.55 1.64 -0.49
N ASN A 74 -6.90 2.17 0.68
CA ASN A 74 -6.19 1.92 1.93
C ASN A 74 -6.19 0.43 2.32
N THR A 75 -7.27 -0.30 2.02
CA THR A 75 -7.32 -1.76 2.20
C THR A 75 -6.28 -2.47 1.33
N TRP A 76 -6.14 -2.05 0.06
CA TRP A 76 -5.13 -2.58 -0.84
C TRP A 76 -3.71 -2.23 -0.40
N ILE A 77 -3.48 -1.03 0.15
CA ILE A 77 -2.19 -0.66 0.75
C ILE A 77 -1.85 -1.63 1.87
N LEU A 78 -2.77 -1.87 2.81
CA LEU A 78 -2.56 -2.79 3.92
C LEU A 78 -2.24 -4.22 3.45
N PHE A 79 -2.96 -4.72 2.45
CA PHE A 79 -2.66 -6.01 1.83
C PHE A 79 -1.27 -6.02 1.17
N GLY A 80 -0.91 -4.93 0.50
CA GLY A 80 0.41 -4.71 -0.09
C GLY A 80 1.55 -4.76 0.94
N LEU A 81 1.35 -4.20 2.14
CA LEU A 81 2.34 -4.29 3.22
C LEU A 81 2.57 -5.73 3.68
N GLY A 82 1.50 -6.52 3.79
CA GLY A 82 1.59 -7.95 4.12
C GLY A 82 2.38 -8.74 3.07
N LEU A 83 2.11 -8.49 1.79
CA LEU A 83 2.87 -9.08 0.69
C LEU A 83 4.34 -8.64 0.69
N ALA A 84 4.61 -7.35 0.93
CA ALA A 84 5.98 -6.84 1.01
C ALA A 84 6.78 -7.53 2.13
N ALA A 85 6.21 -7.66 3.33
CA ALA A 85 6.83 -8.39 4.44
C ALA A 85 7.11 -9.85 4.08
N PHE A 86 6.18 -10.52 3.40
CA PHE A 86 6.35 -11.90 2.92
C PHE A 86 7.54 -12.02 1.95
N PHE A 87 7.65 -11.09 0.99
CA PHE A 87 8.77 -11.07 0.04
C PHE A 87 10.10 -10.80 0.75
N ILE A 88 10.17 -9.82 1.65
CA ILE A 88 11.37 -9.50 2.44
C ILE A 88 11.85 -10.73 3.20
N ALA A 89 10.96 -11.42 3.91
CA ALA A 89 11.29 -12.63 4.65
C ALA A 89 11.81 -13.76 3.74
N SER A 90 11.17 -13.94 2.58
CA SER A 90 11.55 -14.97 1.62
C SER A 90 12.92 -14.70 0.98
N TYR A 91 13.20 -13.44 0.63
CA TYR A 91 14.50 -13.02 0.12
C TYR A 91 15.60 -13.14 1.17
N TRP A 92 15.32 -12.75 2.41
CA TRP A 92 16.30 -12.86 3.50
C TRP A 92 16.77 -14.30 3.69
N VAL A 93 15.83 -15.24 3.70
CA VAL A 93 16.15 -16.67 3.78
C VAL A 93 16.99 -17.12 2.58
N LEU A 94 16.54 -16.82 1.36
CA LEU A 94 17.25 -17.20 0.14
C LEU A 94 18.67 -16.63 0.09
N ALA A 95 18.86 -15.38 0.49
CA ALA A 95 20.18 -14.74 0.58
C ALA A 95 21.04 -15.34 1.69
N SER A 96 20.45 -15.67 2.84
CA SER A 96 21.18 -16.30 3.95
C SER A 96 21.66 -17.71 3.62
N ASP A 97 20.89 -18.47 2.85
CA ASP A 97 21.24 -19.82 2.40
C ASP A 97 22.25 -19.75 1.25
N ALA A 98 22.11 -18.78 0.35
CA ALA A 98 23.09 -18.47 -0.70
C ALA A 98 24.51 -18.26 -0.17
N LEU A 99 24.62 -17.51 0.93
CA LEU A 99 25.90 -17.20 1.58
C LEU A 99 26.53 -18.41 2.28
N LYS A 100 25.75 -19.45 2.61
CA LYS A 100 26.24 -20.66 3.28
C LYS A 100 26.68 -21.75 2.31
N GLU A 101 25.96 -21.94 1.22
CA GLU A 101 26.20 -23.08 0.29
C GLU A 101 26.98 -22.71 -0.97
N ASN A 102 27.36 -21.45 -1.17
CA ASN A 102 28.14 -20.95 -2.33
C ASN A 102 27.59 -21.37 -3.71
N GLN A 103 26.33 -21.83 -3.77
CA GLN A 103 25.61 -22.20 -4.98
C GLN A 103 24.13 -21.86 -4.81
N ILE A 104 23.74 -20.63 -5.16
CA ILE A 104 22.32 -20.36 -5.39
C ILE A 104 21.90 -21.18 -6.60
N LYS A 105 21.00 -22.16 -6.43
CA LYS A 105 20.44 -22.87 -7.59
C LYS A 105 19.66 -21.84 -8.41
N LYS A 106 20.16 -21.52 -9.61
CA LYS A 106 19.59 -20.54 -10.56
C LYS A 106 18.07 -20.63 -10.74
N LYS A 107 17.50 -21.82 -10.54
CA LYS A 107 16.05 -22.08 -10.52
C LYS A 107 15.32 -21.24 -9.47
N TYR A 108 15.78 -21.19 -8.23
CA TYR A 108 15.09 -20.43 -7.17
C TYR A 108 15.15 -18.93 -7.41
N LEU A 109 16.30 -18.40 -7.82
CA LEU A 109 16.44 -16.99 -8.24
C LEU A 109 15.45 -16.61 -9.35
N ARG A 110 15.28 -17.47 -10.36
CA ARG A 110 14.31 -17.24 -11.45
C ARG A 110 12.87 -17.21 -10.96
N TRP A 111 12.49 -18.14 -10.07
CA TRP A 111 11.15 -18.15 -9.47
C TRP A 111 10.90 -16.89 -8.63
N THR A 112 11.88 -16.46 -7.85
CA THR A 112 11.74 -15.26 -7.03
C THR A 112 11.64 -14.00 -7.88
N PHE A 113 12.46 -13.87 -8.92
CA PHE A 113 12.34 -12.77 -9.89
C PHE A 113 10.98 -12.77 -10.59
N GLY A 114 10.50 -13.93 -11.06
CA GLY A 114 9.21 -14.04 -11.73
C GLY A 114 8.04 -13.65 -10.82
N LEU A 115 8.03 -14.14 -9.57
CA LEU A 115 7.01 -13.78 -8.59
C LEU A 115 7.04 -12.30 -8.23
N ASN A 116 8.21 -11.68 -8.14
CA ASN A 116 8.33 -10.25 -7.88
C ASN A 116 7.91 -9.40 -9.07
N ALA A 117 8.22 -9.81 -10.30
CA ALA A 117 7.74 -9.13 -11.49
C ALA A 117 6.20 -9.16 -11.57
N ILE A 118 5.58 -10.30 -11.26
CA ILE A 118 4.11 -10.43 -11.20
C ILE A 118 3.54 -9.57 -10.07
N ALA A 119 4.12 -9.63 -8.87
CA ALA A 119 3.65 -8.84 -7.73
C ALA A 119 3.81 -7.33 -7.97
N ALA A 120 4.92 -6.90 -8.57
CA ALA A 120 5.15 -5.51 -8.94
C ALA A 120 4.17 -5.05 -10.03
N ALA A 121 3.94 -5.86 -11.07
CA ALA A 121 2.95 -5.55 -12.10
C ALA A 121 1.53 -5.45 -11.52
N ALA A 122 1.15 -6.37 -10.62
CA ALA A 122 -0.13 -6.33 -9.92
C ALA A 122 -0.24 -5.10 -9.02
N ALA A 123 0.82 -4.76 -8.27
CA ALA A 123 0.85 -3.57 -7.42
C ALA A 123 0.72 -2.28 -8.25
N ILE A 124 1.45 -2.17 -9.37
CA ILE A 124 1.34 -1.02 -10.29
C ILE A 124 -0.08 -0.95 -10.87
N PHE A 125 -0.65 -2.07 -11.30
CA PHE A 125 -2.01 -2.11 -11.83
C PHE A 125 -3.05 -1.66 -10.80
N ILE A 126 -2.98 -2.19 -9.57
CA ILE A 126 -3.87 -1.79 -8.47
C ILE A 126 -3.67 -0.31 -8.15
N TRP A 127 -2.42 0.15 -8.06
CA TRP A 127 -2.10 1.54 -7.80
C TRP A 127 -2.71 2.46 -8.85
N VAL A 128 -2.43 2.23 -10.14
CA VAL A 128 -2.95 3.05 -11.25
C VAL A 128 -4.47 3.01 -11.28
N ARG A 129 -5.09 1.83 -11.16
CA ARG A 129 -6.54 1.69 -11.22
C ARG A 129 -7.24 2.44 -10.09
N TYR A 130 -6.78 2.28 -8.86
CA TYR A 130 -7.43 2.91 -7.72
C TYR A 130 -7.07 4.39 -7.58
N PHE A 131 -5.86 4.80 -7.98
CA PHE A 131 -5.53 6.21 -8.10
C PHE A 131 -6.46 6.91 -9.09
N HIS A 132 -6.71 6.32 -10.26
CA HIS A 132 -7.70 6.84 -11.20
C HIS A 132 -9.11 6.89 -10.60
N LEU A 133 -9.57 5.83 -9.92
CA LEU A 133 -10.91 5.82 -9.31
C LEU A 133 -11.07 6.88 -8.21
N VAL A 134 -10.05 7.09 -7.38
CA VAL A 134 -10.03 8.13 -6.35
C VAL A 134 -10.01 9.50 -7.01
N ASN A 135 -9.19 9.71 -8.03
CA ASN A 135 -9.10 10.97 -8.77
C ASN A 135 -10.40 11.30 -9.54
N ASP A 136 -11.04 10.32 -10.15
CA ASP A 136 -12.31 10.50 -10.86
C ASP A 136 -13.44 10.79 -9.88
N ALA A 137 -13.52 10.06 -8.76
CA ALA A 137 -14.50 10.32 -7.70
C ALA A 137 -14.28 11.70 -7.08
N TYR A 138 -13.02 12.09 -6.89
CA TYR A 138 -12.65 13.42 -6.43
C TYR A 138 -13.12 14.50 -7.43
N ASN A 139 -12.83 14.34 -8.72
CA ASN A 139 -13.28 15.28 -9.73
C ASN A 139 -14.82 15.38 -9.81
N ASN A 140 -15.57 14.29 -9.62
CA ASN A 140 -17.04 14.33 -9.58
C ASN A 140 -17.61 15.04 -8.32
N VAL A 141 -16.79 15.23 -7.29
CA VAL A 141 -17.17 16.09 -6.15
C VAL A 141 -17.00 17.57 -6.53
N PHE A 142 -15.95 17.90 -7.29
CA PHE A 142 -15.57 19.27 -7.64
C PHE A 142 -16.22 19.82 -8.93
N PHE A 143 -16.55 18.96 -9.89
CA PHE A 143 -17.07 19.30 -11.22
C PHE A 143 -18.37 18.55 -11.51
#